data_AF-A0A9E6DZD4-F1
#
_entry.id   AF-A0A9E6DZD4-F1
#
_cell.length_a   1.000
_cell.length_b   1.000
_cell.length_c   1.000
_cell.angle_alpha   90.00
_cell.angle_beta   90.00
_cell.angle_gamma   90.00
#
_symmetry.space_group_name_H-M   'P 1'
#
loop_
_entity.id
_entity.type
_entity.pdbx_description
1 polymer ?
#
loop_
_entity_poly.entity_id
_entity_poly.type
_entity_poly.pdbx_seq_one_letter_code
_entity_poly.pdbx_strand_id
1 'polypeptide(L)'
;MSSLINGAQIRYHMRLFFQRQQTRSRSKLYGLLLEEVEGLLLATHQLPLELGKLRHRLRGLCCYLNIEQLVIVNQTQNLVELRLTLQALHDNILAIADEI
;
A
#
# COMPACT_ATOMS: atom_id res chain seq x y z
N MET A 1 15.28 12.18 10.52
CA MET A 1 13.87 11.98 10.13
C MET A 1 13.71 10.53 9.69
N SER A 2 13.02 9.69 10.46
CA SER A 2 12.65 8.35 9.97
C SER A 2 11.52 8.53 8.96
N SER A 3 11.74 8.11 7.71
CA SER A 3 10.67 8.05 6.71
C SER A 3 9.55 7.15 7.23
N LEU A 4 8.28 7.55 7.04
CA LEU A 4 7.10 6.71 7.35
C LEU A 4 7.09 5.38 6.58
N ILE A 5 7.88 5.30 5.50
CA ILE A 5 7.93 4.20 4.55
C ILE A 5 9.38 4.04 4.04
N ASN A 6 9.90 2.81 4.06
CA ASN A 6 11.13 2.49 3.34
C ASN A 6 10.81 1.96 1.94
N GLY A 7 10.67 2.88 0.96
CA GLY A 7 10.20 2.53 -0.39
C GLY A 7 11.06 1.48 -1.10
N ALA A 8 12.38 1.51 -0.93
CA ALA A 8 13.28 0.51 -1.52
C ALA A 8 13.03 -0.89 -0.95
N GLN A 9 12.86 -1.01 0.38
CA GLN A 9 12.53 -2.29 1.02
C GLN A 9 11.13 -2.76 0.62
N ILE A 10 10.14 -1.88 0.55
CA ILE A 10 8.79 -2.23 0.11
C ILE A 10 8.81 -2.81 -1.30
N ARG A 11 9.50 -2.18 -2.25
CA ARG A 11 9.61 -2.71 -3.62
C ARG A 11 10.23 -4.09 -3.64
N TYR A 12 11.33 -4.28 -2.91
CA TYR A 12 11.97 -5.59 -2.79
C TYR A 12 11.00 -6.66 -2.26
N HIS A 13 10.28 -6.38 -1.18
CA HIS A 13 9.33 -7.33 -0.58
C HIS A 13 8.12 -7.60 -1.47
N MET A 14 7.57 -6.58 -2.11
CA MET A 14 6.48 -6.73 -3.07
C MET A 14 6.93 -7.58 -4.27
N ARG A 15 8.13 -7.34 -4.84
CA ARG A 15 8.69 -8.20 -5.91
C ARG A 15 8.77 -9.66 -5.46
N LEU A 16 9.32 -9.92 -4.28
CA LEU A 16 9.39 -11.28 -3.73
C LEU A 16 8.00 -11.91 -3.56
N PHE A 17 7.02 -11.13 -3.10
CA PHE A 17 5.62 -11.57 -2.97
C PHE A 17 5.04 -11.99 -4.32
N PHE A 18 5.16 -11.16 -5.36
CA PHE A 18 4.60 -11.45 -6.68
C PHE A 18 5.37 -12.53 -7.45
N GLN A 19 6.68 -12.66 -7.25
CA GLN A 19 7.48 -13.74 -7.83
C GLN A 19 6.98 -15.13 -7.42
N ARG A 20 6.44 -15.26 -6.20
CA ARG A 20 5.86 -16.52 -5.69
C ARG A 20 4.52 -16.88 -6.32
N GLN A 21 3.92 -15.96 -7.08
CA GLN A 21 2.61 -16.15 -7.72
C GLN A 21 2.77 -16.57 -9.19
N GLN A 22 1.81 -17.35 -9.70
CA GLN A 22 1.75 -17.68 -11.12
C GLN A 22 1.58 -16.41 -11.98
N THR A 23 2.17 -16.36 -13.17
CA THR A 23 2.16 -15.14 -14.01
C THR A 23 0.75 -14.62 -14.28
N ARG A 24 -0.22 -15.50 -14.56
CA ARG A 24 -1.62 -15.12 -14.80
C ARG A 24 -2.32 -14.57 -13.55
N SER A 25 -1.91 -15.00 -12.35
CA SER A 25 -2.43 -14.44 -11.11
C SER A 25 -1.75 -13.12 -10.74
N ARG A 26 -0.49 -12.89 -11.14
CA ARG A 26 0.24 -11.63 -10.89
C ARG A 26 -0.49 -10.41 -11.45
N SER A 27 -0.77 -10.37 -12.76
CA SER A 27 -1.41 -9.21 -13.39
C SER A 27 -2.78 -8.90 -12.77
N LYS A 28 -3.54 -9.94 -12.43
CA LYS A 28 -4.83 -9.79 -11.73
C LYS A 28 -4.64 -9.24 -10.32
N LEU A 29 -3.67 -9.75 -9.57
CA LEU A 29 -3.37 -9.28 -8.22
C LEU A 29 -2.86 -7.84 -8.21
N TYR A 30 -2.06 -7.43 -9.21
CA TYR A 30 -1.66 -6.03 -9.38
C TYR A 30 -2.85 -5.11 -9.57
N GLY A 31 -3.77 -5.45 -10.49
CA GLY A 31 -4.98 -4.66 -10.72
C GLY A 31 -5.81 -4.51 -9.44
N LEU A 32 -6.04 -5.62 -8.72
CA LEU A 32 -6.80 -5.60 -7.47
C LEU A 32 -6.12 -4.76 -6.37
N LEU A 33 -4.80 -4.84 -6.26
CA LEU A 33 -4.05 -4.06 -5.27
C LEU A 33 -4.04 -2.57 -5.60
N LEU A 34 -3.89 -2.23 -6.89
CA LEU A 34 -3.94 -0.85 -7.35
C LEU A 34 -5.33 -0.25 -7.09
N GLU A 35 -6.39 -0.96 -7.49
CA GLU A 35 -7.79 -0.56 -7.23
C GLU A 35 -8.06 -0.35 -5.73
N GLU A 36 -7.57 -1.24 -4.86
CA GLU A 36 -7.75 -1.11 -3.42
C GLU A 36 -7.02 0.12 -2.85
N VAL A 37 -5.80 0.40 -3.30
CA VAL A 37 -5.04 1.57 -2.85
C VAL A 37 -5.64 2.87 -3.39
N GLU A 38 -6.06 2.90 -4.65
CA GLU A 38 -6.79 4.03 -5.25
C GLU A 38 -8.12 4.27 -4.53
N GLY A 39 -8.85 3.20 -4.21
CA GLY A 39 -10.09 3.27 -3.44
C GLY A 39 -9.86 3.84 -2.04
N LEU A 40 -8.75 3.48 -1.38
CA LEU A 40 -8.35 4.06 -0.10
C LEU A 40 -7.95 5.54 -0.24
N LEU A 41 -7.21 5.91 -1.28
CA LEU A 41 -6.86 7.31 -1.59
C LEU A 41 -8.13 8.14 -1.80
N LEU A 42 -9.08 7.69 -2.62
CA LEU A 42 -10.37 8.34 -2.83
C LEU A 42 -11.15 8.47 -1.53
N ALA A 43 -11.14 7.43 -0.68
CA ALA A 43 -11.82 7.46 0.61
C ALA A 43 -11.20 8.47 1.59
N THR A 44 -9.91 8.81 1.46
CA THR A 44 -9.32 9.93 2.24
C THR A 44 -9.88 11.30 1.85
N HIS A 45 -10.47 11.43 0.65
CA HIS A 45 -11.12 12.64 0.16
C HIS A 45 -12.61 12.74 0.53
N GLN A 46 -13.25 11.61 0.86
CA GLN A 46 -14.68 11.55 1.16
C GLN A 46 -14.91 11.58 2.68
N LEU A 47 -15.45 12.70 3.18
CA LEU A 47 -15.94 12.81 4.57
C LEU A 47 -17.36 12.20 4.67
N PRO A 48 -17.69 11.42 5.74
CA PRO A 48 -16.94 11.21 6.97
C PRO A 48 -16.52 9.74 7.13
N LEU A 49 -15.60 9.23 6.32
CA LEU A 49 -14.96 7.95 6.66
C LEU A 49 -13.98 8.16 7.82
N GLU A 50 -14.22 7.46 8.93
CA GLU A 50 -13.37 7.53 10.11
C GLU A 50 -11.94 7.11 9.78
N LEU A 51 -10.97 7.96 10.14
CA LEU A 51 -9.53 7.68 10.02
C LEU A 51 -9.16 6.28 10.58
N GLY A 52 -9.84 5.84 11.64
CA GLY A 52 -9.67 4.49 12.19
C GLY A 52 -9.94 3.37 11.19
N LYS A 53 -11.01 3.47 10.39
CA LYS A 53 -11.37 2.49 9.36
C LYS A 53 -10.35 2.45 8.23
N LEU A 54 -9.91 3.63 7.77
CA LEU A 54 -8.91 3.72 6.71
C LEU A 54 -7.55 3.15 7.15
N ARG A 55 -7.11 3.47 8.38
CA ARG A 55 -5.90 2.87 8.96
C ARG A 55 -6.01 1.35 9.09
N HIS A 56 -7.17 0.85 9.49
CA HIS A 56 -7.39 -0.60 9.60
C HIS A 56 -7.29 -1.30 8.24
N ARG A 57 -7.90 -0.73 7.18
CA ARG A 57 -7.78 -1.26 5.82
C ARG A 57 -6.34 -1.19 5.30
N LEU A 58 -5.65 -0.07 5.50
CA LEU A 58 -4.24 0.06 5.16
C LEU A 58 -3.38 -1.01 5.86
N ARG A 59 -3.62 -1.24 7.16
CA ARG A 59 -2.94 -2.32 7.89
C ARG A 59 -3.21 -3.69 7.27
N GLY A 60 -4.46 -3.98 6.91
CA GLY A 60 -4.83 -5.23 6.23
C GLY A 60 -4.07 -5.42 4.91
N LEU A 61 -3.97 -4.37 4.10
CA LEU A 61 -3.18 -4.35 2.87
C LEU A 61 -1.69 -4.63 3.13
N CYS A 62 -1.10 -3.92 4.09
CA CYS A 62 0.32 -4.11 4.44
C CYS A 62 0.61 -5.53 4.94
N CYS A 63 -0.29 -6.11 5.76
CA CYS A 63 -0.18 -7.50 6.21
C CYS A 63 -0.31 -8.49 5.05
N TYR A 64 -1.25 -8.27 4.14
CA TYR A 64 -1.42 -9.13 2.95
C TYR A 64 -0.15 -9.19 2.11
N LEU A 65 0.55 -8.06 1.99
CA LEU A 65 1.80 -7.92 1.25
C LEU A 65 3.05 -8.32 2.06
N ASN A 66 2.92 -8.69 3.34
CA ASN A 66 4.01 -8.93 4.28
C ASN A 66 5.00 -7.75 4.39
N ILE A 67 4.48 -6.53 4.45
CA ILE A 67 5.26 -5.27 4.57
C ILE A 67 4.84 -4.43 5.78
N GLU A 68 4.01 -4.95 6.68
CA GLU A 68 3.49 -4.22 7.84
C GLU A 68 4.57 -3.72 8.81
N GLN A 69 5.75 -4.35 8.82
CA GLN A 69 6.91 -3.89 9.59
C GLN A 69 7.69 -2.77 8.88
N LEU A 70 7.44 -2.56 7.59
CA LEU A 70 8.13 -1.59 6.73
C LEU A 70 7.33 -0.29 6.55
N VAL A 71 6.04 -0.33 6.92
CA VAL A 71 5.11 0.79 6.84
C VAL A 71 4.66 1.13 8.25
N ILE A 72 4.84 2.38 8.65
CA ILE A 72 4.51 2.79 10.02
C ILE A 72 3.02 3.16 10.15
N VAL A 73 2.13 2.19 9.86
CA VAL A 73 0.67 2.37 9.79
C VAL A 73 0.09 2.86 11.13
N ASN A 74 0.59 2.34 12.26
CA ASN A 74 0.08 2.69 13.59
C ASN A 74 0.54 4.07 14.07
N GLN A 75 1.57 4.66 13.47
CA GLN A 75 1.98 6.04 13.77
C GLN A 75 1.25 7.06 12.90
N THR A 76 0.40 6.62 11.96
CA THR A 76 -0.42 7.55 11.18
C THR A 76 -1.47 8.19 12.08
N GLN A 77 -1.27 9.45 12.44
CA GLN A 77 -2.10 10.19 13.39
C GLN A 77 -3.20 11.01 12.71
N ASN A 78 -3.03 11.33 11.43
CA ASN A 78 -3.94 12.19 10.69
C ASN A 78 -4.12 11.74 9.23
N LEU A 79 -5.09 12.35 8.55
CA LEU A 79 -5.41 12.06 7.14
C LEU A 79 -4.28 12.43 6.18
N VAL A 80 -3.46 13.44 6.50
CA VAL A 80 -2.34 13.86 5.64
C VAL A 80 -1.26 12.79 5.59
N GLU A 81 -0.83 12.29 6.76
CA GLU A 81 0.13 11.19 6.87
C GLU A 81 -0.40 9.91 6.23
N LEU A 82 -1.68 9.61 6.41
CA LEU A 82 -2.32 8.45 5.80
C LEU A 82 -2.24 8.55 4.27
N ARG A 83 -2.56 9.72 3.73
CA ARG A 83 -2.54 9.98 2.30
C ARG A 83 -1.13 9.90 1.73
N LEU A 84 -0.13 10.47 2.40
CA LEU A 84 1.28 10.32 1.99
C LEU A 84 1.71 8.85 2.00
N THR A 85 1.27 8.10 3.01
CA THR A 85 1.59 6.67 3.15
C THR A 85 0.96 5.85 2.02
N LEU A 86 -0.32 6.11 1.72
CA LEU A 86 -1.04 5.47 0.61
C LEU A 86 -0.45 5.86 -0.75
N GLN A 87 -0.09 7.12 -0.95
CA GLN A 87 0.51 7.60 -2.20
C GLN A 87 1.84 6.91 -2.46
N ALA A 88 2.70 6.83 -1.45
CA ALA A 88 3.97 6.12 -1.60
C ALA A 88 3.74 4.62 -1.87
N LEU A 89 2.75 3.97 -1.26
CA LEU A 89 2.42 2.58 -1.61
C LEU A 89 1.96 2.45 -3.06
N HIS A 90 1.09 3.34 -3.52
CA HIS A 90 0.62 3.41 -4.90
C HIS A 90 1.80 3.51 -5.89
N ASP A 91 2.70 4.47 -5.66
CA ASP A 91 3.85 4.69 -6.53
C ASP A 91 4.80 3.49 -6.56
N ASN A 92 4.94 2.77 -5.43
CA ASN A 92 5.72 1.53 -5.38
C ASN A 92 5.05 0.35 -6.09
N ILE A 93 3.71 0.26 -6.08
CA ILE A 93 2.98 -0.76 -6.84
C ILE A 93 3.15 -0.53 -8.34
N LEU A 94 2.99 0.72 -8.79
CA LEU A 94 3.18 1.09 -10.20
C LEU A 94 4.61 0.81 -10.67
N ALA A 95 5.61 1.22 -9.89
CA ALA A 95 7.01 0.99 -10.23
C ALA A 95 7.35 -0.50 -10.41
N ILE A 96 6.69 -1.39 -9.68
CA ILE A 96 6.89 -2.85 -9.84
C ILE A 96 6.11 -3.39 -11.05
N ALA A 97 4.92 -2.86 -11.31
CA ALA A 97 4.12 -3.25 -12.47
C ALA A 97 4.83 -2.91 -13.79
N ASP A 98 5.58 -1.80 -13.85
CA ASP A 98 6.37 -1.40 -15.03
C ASP A 98 7.63 -2.27 -15.25
N GLU A 99 8.10 -3.00 -14.23
CA GLU A 99 9.33 -3.80 -14.27
C GLU A 99 9.14 -5.25 -14.79
N ILE A 100 7.90 -5.70 -15.04
CA ILE A 100 7.55 -7.11 -15.35
C ILE A 100 6.90 -7.22 -16.72
#